data_AF-A0A2S0NEI3-F1
#
_entry.id   AF-A0A2S0NEI3-F1
#
_cell.length_a   1.000
_cell.length_b   1.000
_cell.length_c   1.000
_cell.angle_alpha   90.00
_cell.angle_beta   90.00
_cell.angle_gamma   90.00
#
_symmetry.space_group_name_H-M   'P 1'
#
loop_
_entity.id
_entity.type
_entity.pdbx_description
1 polymer ?
#
loop_
_entity_poly.entity_id
_entity_poly.type
_entity_poly.pdbx_seq_one_letter_code
_entity_poly.pdbx_strand_id
1 'polypeptide(L)'
;MAQDLDDPLVKKRLVKVLLVLTPVAFVLCWVLAALQGASARDSTIIGGVAAIGTFGAALSIGFLGSGARWVLTAVVVILALLQLLSR
;
A
#
# COMPACT_ATOMS: atom_id res chain seq x y z
N MET A 1 3.81 16.60 12.66
CA MET A 1 4.47 15.31 12.37
C MET A 1 4.86 15.18 10.89
N ALA A 2 5.64 16.11 10.34
CA ALA A 2 6.06 16.09 8.91
C ALA A 2 7.58 16.05 8.71
N GLN A 3 8.36 16.37 9.74
CA GLN A 3 9.81 16.48 9.68
C GLN A 3 10.57 15.14 9.81
N ASP A 4 9.90 14.05 10.17
CA ASP A 4 10.56 12.78 10.55
C ASP A 4 10.89 11.86 9.35
N LEU A 5 10.31 12.09 8.16
CA LEU A 5 10.51 11.24 6.99
C LEU A 5 11.76 11.59 6.16
N ASP A 6 12.36 12.74 6.42
CA ASP A 6 13.64 13.14 5.82
C ASP A 6 14.83 12.61 6.62
N ASP A 7 14.62 12.10 7.84
CA ASP A 7 15.66 11.42 8.58
C ASP A 7 15.97 10.06 7.91
N PRO A 8 17.21 9.86 7.41
CA PRO A 8 17.58 8.66 6.66
C PRO A 8 17.43 7.37 7.47
N LEU A 9 17.51 7.44 8.81
CA LEU A 9 17.33 6.28 9.68
C LEU A 9 15.85 5.88 9.80
N VAL A 10 14.97 6.86 9.97
CA VAL A 10 13.52 6.64 10.06
C VAL A 10 12.99 6.11 8.74
N LYS A 11 13.39 6.73 7.61
CA LYS A 11 13.04 6.30 6.26
C LYS A 11 13.43 4.84 6.00
N LYS A 12 14.67 4.43 6.31
CA LYS A 12 15.12 3.04 6.11
C LYS A 12 14.34 2.05 6.98
N ARG A 13 14.02 2.40 8.24
CA ARG A 13 13.20 1.54 9.11
C ARG A 13 11.79 1.40 8.54
N LEU A 14 11.16 2.50 8.11
CA LEU A 14 9.82 2.49 7.57
C LEU A 14 9.71 1.65 6.30
N VAL A 15 10.67 1.80 5.38
CA VAL A 15 10.75 0.98 4.16
C VAL A 15 10.90 -0.49 4.49
N LYS A 16 11.79 -0.86 5.43
CA LYS A 16 11.95 -2.25 5.88
C LYS A 16 10.65 -2.81 6.47
N VAL A 17 9.98 -2.05 7.33
CA VAL A 17 8.70 -2.44 7.93
C VAL A 17 7.64 -2.66 6.85
N LEU A 18 7.52 -1.75 5.87
CA LEU A 18 6.58 -1.89 4.76
C LEU A 18 6.88 -3.08 3.86
N LEU A 19 8.16 -3.36 3.59
CA LEU A 19 8.59 -4.54 2.83
C LEU A 19 8.24 -5.84 3.56
N VAL A 20 8.42 -5.89 4.89
CA VAL A 20 8.02 -7.05 5.71
C VAL A 20 6.49 -7.18 5.80
N LEU A 21 5.76 -6.06 5.83
CA LEU A 21 4.30 -6.06 5.85
C LEU A 21 3.68 -6.46 4.50
N THR A 22 4.41 -6.31 3.39
CA THR A 22 3.90 -6.67 2.04
C THR A 22 3.40 -8.11 1.95
N PRO A 23 4.18 -9.16 2.31
CA PRO A 23 3.67 -10.54 2.29
C PRO A 23 2.58 -10.78 3.34
N VAL A 24 2.62 -10.07 4.47
CA VAL A 24 1.58 -10.18 5.51
C VAL A 24 0.24 -9.63 5.00
N ALA A 25 0.27 -8.48 4.33
CA ALA A 25 -0.90 -7.87 3.71
C ALA A 25 -1.47 -8.76 2.60
N PHE A 26 -0.62 -9.36 1.77
CA PHE A 26 -1.05 -10.34 0.76
C PHE A 26 -1.83 -11.50 1.40
N VAL A 27 -1.23 -12.16 2.39
CA VAL A 27 -1.83 -13.35 3.03
C VAL A 27 -3.12 -12.99 3.75
N LEU A 28 -3.15 -11.89 4.51
CA LEU A 28 -4.37 -11.44 5.20
C LEU A 28 -5.50 -11.13 4.23
N CYS A 29 -5.24 -10.35 3.18
CA CYS A 29 -6.25 -10.02 2.18
C CYS A 29 -6.72 -11.26 1.40
N TRP A 30 -5.80 -12.19 1.09
CA TRP A 30 -6.14 -13.45 0.45
C TRP A 30 -7.06 -14.32 1.34
N VAL A 31 -6.72 -14.48 2.62
CA VAL A 31 -7.51 -15.25 3.58
C VAL A 31 -8.88 -14.60 3.78
N LEU A 32 -8.94 -13.27 3.94
CA LEU A 32 -10.21 -12.56 4.09
C LEU A 32 -11.09 -12.66 2.84
N ALA A 33 -10.51 -12.66 1.64
CA ALA A 33 -11.25 -12.89 0.40
C ALA A 33 -11.78 -14.33 0.31
N ALA A 34 -10.95 -15.32 0.67
CA ALA A 34 -11.35 -16.72 0.71
C ALA A 34 -12.47 -16.96 1.73
N LEU A 35 -12.41 -16.33 2.90
CA LEU A 35 -13.46 -16.38 3.93
C LEU A 35 -14.79 -15.76 3.47
N GLN A 36 -14.75 -14.83 2.52
CA GLN A 36 -15.94 -14.25 1.88
C GLN A 36 -16.46 -15.10 0.71
N GLY A 37 -15.88 -16.28 0.46
CA GLY A 37 -16.29 -17.18 -0.62
C GLY A 37 -15.76 -16.78 -1.99
N ALA A 38 -14.76 -15.88 -2.07
CA ALA A 38 -14.14 -15.53 -3.35
C ALA A 38 -13.37 -16.73 -3.92
N SER A 39 -13.32 -16.83 -5.25
CA SER A 39 -12.55 -17.89 -5.91
C SER A 39 -11.05 -17.76 -5.59
N ALA A 40 -10.29 -18.84 -5.71
CA ALA A 40 -8.83 -18.80 -5.51
C ALA A 40 -8.15 -17.75 -6.42
N ARG A 41 -8.69 -17.56 -7.64
CA ARG A 41 -8.23 -16.54 -8.58
C ARG A 41 -8.51 -15.13 -8.04
N ASP A 42 -9.73 -14.86 -7.60
CA ASP A 42 -10.12 -13.53 -7.10
C ASP A 42 -9.39 -13.20 -5.79
N SER A 43 -9.23 -14.17 -4.91
CA SER A 43 -8.46 -14.03 -3.67
C SER A 43 -7.00 -13.69 -3.95
N THR A 44 -6.41 -14.29 -4.98
CA THR A 44 -5.04 -13.99 -5.44
C THR A 44 -4.93 -12.59 -6.02
N ILE A 45 -5.93 -12.15 -6.79
CA ILE A 45 -5.99 -10.78 -7.33
C ILE A 45 -6.09 -9.76 -6.19
N ILE A 46 -6.98 -9.98 -5.22
CA ILE A 46 -7.18 -9.09 -4.07
C ILE A 46 -5.91 -9.00 -3.21
N GLY A 47 -5.31 -10.14 -2.87
CA GLY A 47 -4.02 -10.18 -2.18
C GLY A 47 -2.92 -9.48 -2.97
N GLY A 48 -2.88 -9.70 -4.29
CA GLY A 48 -1.91 -9.09 -5.20
C GLY A 48 -2.02 -7.56 -5.24
N VAL A 49 -3.23 -7.01 -5.32
CA VAL A 49 -3.47 -5.56 -5.27
C VAL A 49 -3.01 -4.98 -3.93
N ALA A 50 -3.32 -5.65 -2.81
CA ALA A 50 -2.85 -5.24 -1.50
C ALA A 50 -1.31 -5.20 -1.42
N ALA A 51 -0.66 -6.27 -1.90
CA ALA A 51 0.80 -6.37 -1.94
C ALA A 51 1.43 -5.25 -2.77
N ILE A 52 0.91 -5.01 -3.98
CA ILE A 52 1.35 -3.93 -4.88
C ILE A 52 1.20 -2.57 -4.20
N GLY A 53 0.08 -2.34 -3.49
CA GLY A 53 -0.14 -1.10 -2.74
C GLY A 53 0.92 -0.87 -1.65
N THR A 54 1.16 -1.87 -0.79
CA THR A 54 2.20 -1.77 0.26
C THR A 54 3.61 -1.65 -0.30
N PHE A 55 3.93 -2.38 -1.36
CA PHE A 55 5.23 -2.33 -2.02
C PHE A 55 5.44 -0.98 -2.72
N GLY A 56 4.41 -0.48 -3.41
CA GLY A 56 4.41 0.84 -4.03
C GLY A 56 4.60 1.97 -3.02
N ALA A 57 3.97 1.85 -1.84
CA ALA A 57 4.20 2.79 -0.74
C ALA A 57 5.64 2.74 -0.23
N ALA A 58 6.20 1.53 -0.04
CA ALA A 58 7.60 1.35 0.36
C ALA A 58 8.58 1.98 -0.64
N LEU A 59 8.37 1.74 -1.94
CA LEU A 59 9.16 2.33 -3.01
C LEU A 59 9.02 3.86 -3.05
N SER A 60 7.80 4.38 -2.95
CA SER A 60 7.54 5.83 -2.97
C SER A 60 8.28 6.53 -1.82
N ILE A 61 8.25 5.95 -0.62
CA ILE A 61 8.98 6.47 0.54
C ILE A 61 10.49 6.33 0.33
N GLY A 62 10.95 5.18 -0.19
CA GLY A 62 12.35 4.89 -0.51
C GLY A 62 12.97 5.88 -1.50
N PHE A 63 12.25 6.25 -2.55
CA PHE A 63 12.73 7.16 -3.59
C PHE A 63 12.50 8.64 -3.24
N LEU A 64 11.32 9.02 -2.74
CA LEU A 64 10.94 10.44 -2.62
C LEU A 64 11.11 11.05 -1.21
N GLY A 65 11.30 10.27 -0.14
CA GLY A 65 11.37 10.85 1.22
C GLY A 65 10.09 11.62 1.58
N SER A 66 10.21 12.90 1.98
CA SER A 66 9.04 13.77 2.26
C SER A 66 8.09 13.99 1.08
N GLY A 67 8.55 13.83 -0.16
CA GLY A 67 7.71 13.91 -1.36
C GLY A 67 6.70 12.76 -1.50
N ALA A 68 6.93 11.64 -0.82
CA ALA A 68 6.06 10.46 -0.88
C ALA A 68 4.63 10.74 -0.35
N ARG A 69 4.48 11.73 0.54
CA ARG A 69 3.17 12.17 1.03
C ARG A 69 2.28 12.71 -0.08
N TRP A 70 2.84 13.48 -1.00
CA TRP A 70 2.09 14.04 -2.13
C TRP A 70 1.65 12.93 -3.09
N VAL A 71 2.51 11.94 -3.33
CA VAL A 71 2.18 10.77 -4.16
C VAL A 71 1.06 9.94 -3.53
N LEU A 72 1.17 9.61 -2.24
CA LEU A 72 0.13 8.86 -1.51
C LEU A 72 -1.19 9.63 -1.47
N THR A 73 -1.15 10.95 -1.24
CA THR A 73 -2.35 11.79 -1.24
C THR A 73 -3.00 11.83 -2.62
N ALA A 74 -2.20 11.96 -3.68
CA ALA A 74 -2.70 11.95 -5.05
C ALA A 74 -3.39 10.62 -5.40
N VAL A 75 -2.82 9.48 -5.01
CA VAL A 75 -3.44 8.16 -5.21
C VAL A 75 -4.78 8.04 -4.49
N VAL A 76 -4.86 8.49 -3.24
CA VAL A 76 -6.12 8.49 -2.46
C VAL A 76 -7.16 9.39 -3.11
N VAL A 77 -6.77 10.58 -3.56
CA VAL A 77 -7.67 11.52 -4.25
C VAL A 77 -8.18 10.93 -5.57
N ILE A 78 -7.32 10.30 -6.36
CA ILE A 78 -7.72 9.65 -7.63
C ILE A 78 -8.71 8.51 -7.34
N LEU A 79 -8.44 7.66 -6.36
CA LEU A 79 -9.35 6.58 -5.98
C LEU A 79 -10.68 7.11 -5.48
N ALA A 80 -10.68 8.18 -4.68
CA ALA A 80 -11.90 8.83 -4.21
C ALA A 80 -12.72 9.42 -5.37
N LEU A 81 -12.07 10.05 -6.34
CA LEU A 81 -12.72 10.58 -7.55
C LEU A 81 -13.30 9.46 -8.42
N LEU A 82 -12.58 8.36 -8.61
CA LEU A 82 -13.08 7.19 -9.34
C LEU A 82 -14.29 6.55 -8.64
N GLN A 83 -14.28 6.48 -7.30
CA GLN A 83 -15.45 6.01 -6.55
C GLN A 83 -16.64 6.97 -6.66
N LEU A 84 -16.41 8.28 -6.73
CA LEU A 84 -17.48 9.25 -6.92
C LEU A 84 -18.10 9.15 -8.33
N LEU A 85 -17.28 8.89 -9.35
CA LEU A 85 -17.69 8.79 -10.76
C LEU A 85 -18.31 7.44 -11.13
N SER A 86 -18.08 6.40 -10.32
CA SER A 86 -18.65 5.06 -10.53
C SER A 86 -19.96 4.82 -9.79
N ARG A 87 -20.43 5.81 -9.02
CA ARG A 87 -21.78 5.88 -8.46
C ARG A 87 -22.72 6.61 -9.40
#